data_AF-A0A4R5TLF1-F1
#
_entry.id   AF-A0A4R5TLF1-F1
#
_cell.length_a   1.000
_cell.length_b   1.000
_cell.length_c   1.000
_cell.angle_alpha   90.00
_cell.angle_beta   90.00
_cell.angle_gamma   90.00
#
_symmetry.space_group_name_H-M   'P 1'
#
loop_
_entity.id
_entity.type
_entity.pdbx_description
1 polymer ?
#
loop_
_entity_poly.entity_id
_entity_poly.type
_entity_poly.pdbx_seq_one_letter_code
_entity_poly.pdbx_strand_id
1 'polypeptide(L)'
;MAQAQQVYKCAGKDGASSSQSHPCEGSASKTWDASERYVWPADQARIDRQRNGDIMAWQQRSRRTQPPIDAGPAGPAESRQRRARCDGARRERDAYFERRGLRRTHDELRRWDDHVQDRCK
;
A
#
# COMPACT_ATOMS: atom_id res chain seq x y z
N MET A 1 6.02 -1.94 27.95
CA MET A 1 5.38 -3.13 28.54
C MET A 1 4.19 -3.46 27.64
N ALA A 2 4.22 -4.58 26.93
CA ALA A 2 3.10 -5.00 26.07
C ALA A 2 1.98 -5.53 26.98
N GLN A 3 0.79 -4.92 26.89
CA GLN A 3 -0.40 -5.42 27.59
C GLN A 3 -0.84 -6.70 26.86
N ALA A 4 -0.76 -7.87 27.52
CA ALA A 4 -1.23 -9.12 26.96
C ALA A 4 -2.72 -9.00 26.58
N GLN A 5 -3.05 -9.20 25.31
CA GLN A 5 -4.44 -9.14 24.86
C GLN A 5 -5.09 -10.51 25.11
N GLN A 6 -6.12 -10.59 25.94
CA GLN A 6 -6.89 -11.84 26.09
C GLN A 6 -7.91 -11.96 24.96
N VAL A 7 -7.99 -13.15 24.37
CA VAL A 7 -9.01 -13.49 23.37
C VAL A 7 -9.93 -14.55 23.96
N TYR A 8 -11.23 -14.30 23.93
CA TYR A 8 -12.26 -15.20 24.46
C TYR A 8 -13.08 -15.77 23.29
N LYS A 9 -13.27 -17.09 23.28
CA LYS A 9 -14.21 -17.77 22.38
C LYS A 9 -15.56 -17.89 23.08
N CYS A 10 -16.50 -17.05 22.67
CA CYS A 10 -17.87 -17.03 23.18
C CYS A 10 -18.76 -17.93 22.32
N ALA A 11 -19.66 -18.67 22.96
CA ALA A 11 -20.72 -19.38 22.26
C ALA A 11 -21.92 -18.44 22.13
N GLY A 12 -22.34 -18.16 20.89
CA GLY A 12 -23.57 -17.44 20.59
C GLY A 12 -24.80 -18.31 20.82
N LYS A 13 -25.96 -17.66 21.00
CA LYS A 13 -27.24 -18.32 21.24
C LYS A 13 -27.65 -19.27 20.10
N ASP A 14 -27.16 -19.03 18.89
CA ASP A 14 -27.42 -19.83 17.69
C ASP A 14 -26.39 -20.97 17.50
N GLY A 15 -25.54 -21.25 18.49
CA GLY A 15 -24.47 -22.24 18.42
C GLY A 15 -23.22 -21.78 17.65
N ALA A 16 -23.24 -20.60 17.04
CA ALA A 16 -22.08 -20.00 16.38
C ALA A 16 -21.06 -19.50 17.42
N SER A 17 -19.79 -19.85 17.25
CA SER A 17 -18.72 -19.35 18.14
C SER A 17 -18.10 -18.07 17.59
N SER A 18 -18.05 -17.02 18.40
CA SER A 18 -17.33 -15.77 18.11
C SER A 18 -16.06 -15.65 18.95
N SER A 19 -15.04 -14.98 18.41
CA SER A 19 -13.83 -14.62 19.14
C SER A 19 -13.81 -13.12 19.39
N GLN A 20 -13.59 -12.70 20.63
CA GLN A 20 -13.59 -11.29 21.02
C GLN A 20 -12.52 -10.98 22.07
N SER A 21 -12.10 -9.71 22.15
CA SER A 21 -11.06 -9.25 23.09
C SER A 21 -11.61 -8.84 24.46
N HIS A 22 -12.93 -8.90 24.65
CA HIS A 22 -13.61 -8.61 25.92
C HIS A 22 -14.22 -9.89 26.46
N PRO A 23 -14.34 -10.07 27.78
CA PRO A 23 -15.00 -11.23 28.37
C PRO A 23 -16.39 -11.47 27.78
N CYS A 24 -16.79 -12.73 27.63
CA CYS A 24 -18.14 -13.07 27.21
C CYS A 24 -19.15 -12.63 28.30
N GLU A 25 -20.39 -12.31 27.93
CA GLU A 25 -21.47 -12.07 28.91
C GLU A 25 -21.76 -13.32 29.77
N GLY A 26 -21.35 -14.51 29.30
CA GLY A 26 -21.40 -15.77 30.03
C GLY A 26 -20.04 -16.47 30.08
N SER A 27 -20.03 -17.80 30.17
CA SER A 27 -18.80 -18.59 30.18
C SER A 27 -18.13 -18.61 28.80
N ALA A 28 -16.85 -18.22 28.77
CA ALA A 28 -16.01 -18.45 27.60
C ALA A 28 -15.73 -19.94 27.45
N SER A 29 -15.95 -20.48 26.26
CA SER A 29 -15.60 -21.88 25.94
C SER A 29 -14.09 -22.10 25.90
N LYS A 30 -13.33 -21.05 25.57
CA LYS A 30 -11.87 -21.06 25.58
C LYS A 30 -11.34 -19.64 25.69
N THR A 31 -10.21 -19.48 26.37
CA THR A 31 -9.49 -18.22 26.48
C THR A 31 -8.05 -18.43 26.03
N TRP A 32 -7.50 -17.47 25.30
CA TRP A 32 -6.10 -17.43 24.92
C TRP A 32 -5.44 -16.15 25.39
N ASP A 33 -4.17 -16.25 25.74
CA ASP A 33 -3.28 -15.11 25.94
C ASP A 33 -2.60 -14.79 24.61
N ALA A 34 -2.97 -13.67 23.99
CA ALA A 34 -2.30 -13.13 22.82
C ALA A 34 -1.19 -12.18 23.27
N SER A 35 -0.14 -12.77 23.84
CA SER A 35 1.12 -12.08 24.07
C SER A 35 1.88 -11.93 22.76
N GLU A 36 2.52 -10.77 22.59
CA GLU A 36 3.45 -10.58 21.48
C GLU A 36 4.59 -11.60 21.61
N ARG A 37 4.66 -12.52 20.65
CA ARG A 37 5.75 -13.48 20.61
C ARG A 37 7.04 -12.72 20.26
N TYR A 38 8.02 -12.76 21.14
CA TYR A 38 9.34 -12.22 20.83
C TYR A 38 9.93 -12.98 19.64
N VAL A 39 10.25 -12.24 18.57
CA VAL A 39 10.92 -12.75 17.38
C VAL A 39 12.35 -12.24 17.40
N TRP A 40 13.33 -13.15 17.31
CA TRP A 40 14.73 -12.75 17.24
C TRP A 40 14.98 -11.92 15.98
N PRO A 41 15.84 -10.88 16.01
CA PRO A 41 16.11 -10.05 14.83
C PRO A 41 16.54 -10.84 13.58
N ALA A 42 17.29 -11.92 13.76
CA ALA A 42 17.70 -12.80 12.66
C ALA A 42 16.52 -13.55 12.02
N ASP A 43 15.56 -13.99 12.84
CA ASP A 43 14.33 -14.62 12.37
C ASP A 43 13.43 -13.63 11.66
N GLN A 44 13.31 -12.40 12.20
CA GLN A 44 12.56 -11.33 11.56
C GLN A 44 13.13 -11.01 10.17
N ALA A 45 14.45 -10.87 10.05
CA ALA A 45 15.12 -10.64 8.76
C ALA A 45 14.93 -11.80 7.77
N ARG A 46 14.79 -13.04 8.25
CA ARG A 46 14.45 -14.20 7.40
C ARG A 46 13.01 -14.13 6.92
N ILE A 47 12.07 -13.84 7.82
CA ILE A 47 10.63 -13.69 7.50
C ILE A 47 10.43 -12.56 6.49
N ASP A 48 11.07 -11.42 6.68
CA ASP A 48 10.93 -10.27 5.79
C ASP A 48 11.49 -10.54 4.40
N ARG A 49 12.63 -11.25 4.31
CA ARG A 49 13.18 -11.71 3.02
C ARG A 49 12.22 -12.63 2.28
N GLN A 50 11.59 -13.57 2.99
CA GLN A 50 10.62 -14.48 2.39
C GLN A 50 9.38 -13.71 1.87
N ARG A 51 8.81 -12.84 2.69
CA ARG A 51 7.66 -12.00 2.31
C ARG A 51 7.96 -11.15 1.08
N ASN A 52 9.12 -10.52 1.03
CA ASN A 52 9.53 -9.72 -0.12
C ASN A 52 9.69 -10.57 -1.39
N GLY A 53 10.22 -11.79 -1.26
CA GLY A 53 10.29 -12.76 -2.36
C GLY A 53 8.91 -13.13 -2.90
N ASP A 54 7.96 -13.43 -2.01
CA ASP A 54 6.59 -13.82 -2.39
C ASP A 54 5.85 -12.67 -3.09
N ILE A 55 6.00 -11.44 -2.60
CA ILE A 55 5.44 -10.24 -3.23
C ILE A 55 5.99 -10.06 -4.65
N MET A 56 7.31 -10.20 -4.81
CA MET A 56 7.95 -10.07 -6.13
C MET A 56 7.51 -11.18 -7.08
N ALA A 57 7.41 -12.43 -6.61
CA ALA A 57 6.94 -13.55 -7.40
C ALA A 57 5.48 -13.37 -7.85
N TRP A 58 4.62 -12.90 -6.95
CA TRP A 58 3.23 -12.58 -7.27
C TRP A 58 3.13 -11.46 -8.30
N GLN A 59 3.88 -10.36 -8.15
CA GLN A 59 3.90 -9.27 -9.12
C GLN A 59 4.37 -9.74 -10.51
N GLN A 60 5.39 -10.59 -10.57
CA GLN A 60 5.86 -11.16 -11.84
C GLN A 60 4.79 -12.04 -12.50
N ARG A 61 4.08 -12.86 -11.71
CA ARG A 61 2.99 -13.68 -12.22
C ARG A 61 1.85 -12.81 -12.75
N SER A 62 1.41 -11.81 -11.99
CA SER A 62 0.34 -10.88 -12.39
C SER A 62 0.68 -10.12 -13.69
N ARG A 63 1.95 -9.76 -13.92
CA ARG A 63 2.39 -9.16 -15.19
C ARG A 63 2.35 -10.12 -16.38
N ARG A 64 2.56 -11.43 -16.15
CA ARG A 64 2.48 -12.45 -17.21
C ARG A 64 1.04 -12.84 -17.55
N THR A 65 0.13 -12.72 -16.59
CA THR A 65 -1.28 -13.12 -16.74
C THR A 65 -2.20 -11.96 -17.10
N GLN A 66 -1.70 -10.71 -17.15
CA GLN A 66 -2.46 -9.63 -17.75
C GLN A 66 -2.57 -9.90 -19.25
N PRO A 67 -3.79 -10.15 -19.79
CA PRO A 67 -3.98 -10.08 -21.22
C PRO A 67 -3.55 -8.69 -21.68
N PRO A 68 -2.99 -8.54 -22.89
CA PRO A 68 -2.76 -7.21 -23.45
C PRO A 68 -4.12 -6.50 -23.42
N ILE A 69 -4.25 -5.55 -22.50
CA ILE A 69 -5.35 -4.61 -22.50
C ILE A 69 -5.20 -3.90 -23.84
N ASP A 70 -6.19 -4.03 -24.71
CA ASP A 70 -6.27 -3.37 -26.00
C ASP A 70 -6.19 -1.85 -25.82
N ALA A 71 -4.98 -1.36 -25.56
CA ALA A 71 -4.60 -0.01 -25.87
C ALA A 71 -4.51 0.03 -27.39
N GLY A 72 -5.26 0.95 -28.00
CA GLY A 72 -5.17 1.24 -29.43
C GLY A 72 -3.73 1.44 -29.90
N PRO A 73 -3.50 1.57 -31.21
CA PRO A 73 -2.20 1.38 -31.87
C PRO A 73 -1.19 2.48 -31.47
N ALA A 74 -0.65 2.38 -30.27
CA ALA A 74 0.38 3.21 -29.70
C ALA A 74 1.40 2.23 -29.11
N GLY A 75 2.42 1.90 -29.90
CA GLY A 75 3.40 0.90 -29.54
C GLY A 75 4.07 1.17 -28.19
N PRO A 76 4.80 0.20 -27.63
CA PRO A 76 5.49 0.34 -26.33
C PRO A 76 6.50 1.51 -26.27
N ALA A 77 6.86 2.10 -27.41
CA ALA A 77 7.64 3.33 -27.51
C ALA A 77 6.82 4.59 -27.21
N GLU A 78 5.58 4.68 -27.68
CA GLU A 78 4.71 5.85 -27.49
C GLU A 78 4.23 5.96 -26.04
N SER A 79 3.86 4.83 -25.42
CA SER A 79 3.51 4.80 -23.99
C SER A 79 4.69 5.18 -23.09
N ARG A 80 5.91 4.73 -23.42
CA ARG A 80 7.15 5.17 -22.76
C ARG A 80 7.42 6.65 -22.97
N GLN A 81 7.20 7.16 -24.19
CA GLN A 81 7.41 8.57 -24.52
C GLN A 81 6.40 9.47 -23.78
N ARG A 82 5.12 9.08 -23.71
CA ARG A 82 4.10 9.78 -22.92
C ARG A 82 4.48 9.83 -21.45
N ARG A 83 4.92 8.70 -20.89
CA ARG A 83 5.41 8.64 -19.50
C ARG A 83 6.61 9.56 -19.27
N ALA A 84 7.59 9.55 -20.17
CA ALA A 84 8.77 10.41 -20.08
C ALA A 84 8.42 11.91 -20.16
N ARG A 85 7.44 12.29 -20.99
CA ARG A 85 6.93 13.68 -21.07
C ARG A 85 6.26 14.11 -19.76
N CYS A 86 5.42 13.25 -19.18
CA CYS A 86 4.76 13.50 -17.90
C CYS A 86 5.78 13.64 -16.75
N ASP A 87 6.77 12.73 -16.68
CA ASP A 87 7.83 12.78 -15.67
C ASP A 87 8.72 14.01 -15.83
N GLY A 88 8.96 14.47 -17.07
CA GLY A 88 9.62 15.74 -17.37
C GLY A 88 8.88 16.94 -16.79
N ALA A 89 7.59 17.07 -17.09
CA ALA A 89 6.76 18.18 -16.62
C ALA A 89 6.70 18.26 -15.08
N ARG A 90 6.64 17.11 -14.39
CA ARG A 90 6.68 17.05 -12.92
C ARG A 90 8.01 17.58 -12.37
N ARG A 91 9.14 17.16 -12.96
CA ARG A 91 10.47 17.65 -12.54
C ARG A 91 10.64 19.14 -12.77
N GLU A 92 10.11 19.68 -13.86
CA GLU A 92 10.16 21.12 -14.13
C GLU A 92 9.39 21.93 -13.08
N ARG A 93 8.17 21.48 -12.73
CA ARG A 93 7.38 22.05 -11.65
C ARG A 93 8.14 22.02 -10.32
N ASP A 94 8.66 20.86 -9.96
CA ASP A 94 9.33 20.67 -8.68
C ASP A 94 10.58 21.56 -8.60
N ALA A 95 11.38 21.64 -9.67
CA ALA A 95 12.54 22.54 -9.76
C ALA A 95 12.15 24.03 -9.69
N TYR A 96 11.01 24.42 -10.28
CA TYR A 96 10.49 25.79 -10.14
C TYR A 96 10.12 26.09 -8.68
N PHE A 97 9.45 25.15 -8.02
CA PHE A 97 9.03 25.26 -6.64
C PHE A 97 10.20 25.26 -5.64
N GLU A 98 11.26 24.51 -5.91
CA GLU A 98 12.50 24.56 -5.14
C GLU A 98 13.15 25.96 -5.22
N ARG A 99 13.24 26.54 -6.42
CA ARG A 99 13.80 27.89 -6.62
C ARG A 99 12.99 28.99 -5.94
N ARG A 100 11.65 28.87 -5.95
CA ARG A 100 10.74 29.87 -5.35
C ARG A 100 10.60 29.75 -3.83
N GLY A 101 10.90 28.58 -3.26
CA GLY A 101 10.69 28.30 -1.84
C GLY A 101 9.24 28.55 -1.41
N LEU A 102 9.03 29.22 -0.28
CA LEU A 102 7.70 29.52 0.29
C LEU A 102 6.96 30.68 -0.40
N ARG A 103 7.58 31.41 -1.32
CA ARG A 103 6.97 32.59 -1.96
C ARG A 103 6.03 32.23 -3.11
N ARG A 104 5.41 31.05 -3.13
CA ARG A 104 4.56 30.59 -4.26
C ARG A 104 3.19 31.26 -4.16
N THR A 105 2.68 31.77 -5.27
CA THR A 105 1.28 32.27 -5.32
C THR A 105 0.35 31.14 -5.73
N HIS A 106 -0.93 31.26 -5.36
CA HIS A 106 -1.95 30.29 -5.75
C HIS A 106 -2.06 30.14 -7.28
N ASP A 107 -1.97 31.24 -8.03
CA ASP A 107 -2.05 31.21 -9.50
C ASP A 107 -0.90 30.43 -10.14
N GLU A 108 0.26 30.43 -9.50
CA GLU A 108 1.41 29.65 -9.97
C GLU A 108 1.23 28.17 -9.71
N LEU A 109 0.68 27.81 -8.55
CA LEU A 109 0.33 26.42 -8.26
C LEU A 109 -0.64 25.90 -9.34
N ARG A 110 -1.71 26.66 -9.59
CA ARG A 110 -2.71 26.32 -10.59
C ARG A 110 -2.12 26.20 -12.00
N ARG A 111 -1.31 27.17 -12.43
CA ARG A 111 -0.66 27.14 -13.75
C ARG A 111 0.23 25.91 -13.92
N TRP A 112 0.98 25.53 -12.88
CA TRP A 112 1.85 24.37 -12.95
C TRP A 112 1.10 23.04 -12.91
N ASP A 113 -0.02 22.97 -12.19
CA ASP A 113 -0.87 21.78 -12.19
C ASP A 113 -1.55 21.60 -13.56
N ASP A 114 -2.07 22.67 -14.16
CA ASP A 114 -2.62 22.65 -15.53
C ASP A 114 -1.55 22.22 -16.54
N HIS A 115 -0.32 22.72 -16.41
CA HIS A 115 0.81 22.35 -17.25
C HIS A 115 1.16 20.86 -17.14
N VAL A 116 1.24 20.31 -15.92
CA VAL A 116 1.50 18.87 -15.72
C VAL A 116 0.34 18.03 -16.27
N GLN A 117 -0.90 18.44 -16.02
CA GLN A 117 -2.08 17.72 -16.48
C GLN A 117 -2.14 17.65 -18.00
N ASP A 118 -1.81 18.73 -18.72
CA ASP A 118 -1.74 18.74 -20.19
C ASP A 118 -0.71 17.74 -20.74
N ARG A 119 0.46 17.66 -20.10
CA ARG A 119 1.58 16.79 -20.54
C ARG A 119 1.44 15.33 -20.13
N CYS A 120 0.53 15.02 -19.21
CA CYS A 120 0.29 13.67 -18.71
C CYS A 120 -0.95 12.99 -19.32
N LYS A 121 -1.74 13.69 -20.15
CA LYS A 121 -2.80 13.09 -20.97
C LYS A 121 -2.20 12.19 -22.04
#